data_AF-A0A535D0K8-F1
#
_entry.id   AF-A0A535D0K8-F1
#
_cell.length_a   1.000
_cell.length_b   1.000
_cell.length_c   1.000
_cell.angle_alpha   90.00
_cell.angle_beta   90.00
_cell.angle_gamma   90.00
#
_symmetry.space_group_name_H-M   'P 1'
#
loop_
_entity.id
_entity.type
_entity.pdbx_description
1 polymer ?
#
loop_
_entity_poly.entity_id
_entity_poly.type
_entity_poly.pdbx_seq_one_letter_code
_entity_poly.pdbx_strand_id
1 'polypeptide(L)'
;MEELVIKVPAPFSGVDDVGFSARYPAQPNSERLRDVPFIVEGPPRPMHILVERLALFAEKDRLLGPTGDDDAYLWTQPVQLTDEVCVIAFRDRSLVPGVQLLDSETQERTHRSYIWNLVRPLAFTFLRDCVRIGGLRLADRIAVVMDTGRPPLIDLELQRTSITPENGSLLLFAS
;
A
#
# COMPACT_ATOMS: atom_id res chain seq x y z
N MET A 1 7.44 0.66 18.14
CA MET A 1 6.09 0.82 17.56
C MET A 1 5.27 -0.41 17.91
N GLU A 2 3.99 -0.25 18.24
CA GLU A 2 3.06 -1.37 18.26
C GLU A 2 2.73 -1.80 16.82
N GLU A 3 2.14 -2.97 16.66
CA GLU A 3 1.75 -3.47 15.35
C GLU A 3 0.59 -2.63 14.77
N LEU A 4 0.72 -2.27 13.50
CA LEU A 4 -0.32 -1.55 12.75
C LEU A 4 -0.79 -2.44 11.61
N VAL A 5 -2.11 -2.51 11.39
CA VAL A 5 -2.71 -3.16 10.23
C VAL A 5 -3.52 -2.13 9.46
N ILE A 6 -3.22 -1.99 8.18
CA ILE A 6 -4.04 -1.20 7.25
C ILE A 6 -4.90 -2.18 6.46
N LYS A 7 -6.18 -1.89 6.30
CA LYS A 7 -7.12 -2.65 5.48
C LYS A 7 -7.79 -1.72 4.50
N VAL A 8 -7.86 -2.12 3.24
CA VAL A 8 -8.47 -1.35 2.16
C VAL A 8 -9.43 -2.29 1.43
N PRO A 9 -10.73 -2.28 1.80
CA PRO A 9 -11.73 -3.06 1.09
C PRO A 9 -12.09 -2.39 -0.25
N ALA A 10 -12.41 -3.21 -1.26
CA ALA A 10 -12.97 -2.76 -2.54
C ALA A 10 -12.27 -1.55 -3.20
N PRO A 11 -10.93 -1.49 -3.32
CA PRO A 11 -10.29 -0.32 -3.91
C PRO A 11 -10.47 -0.22 -5.43
N PHE A 12 -10.93 -1.29 -6.09
CA PHE A 12 -11.01 -1.40 -7.54
C PHE A 12 -12.42 -1.15 -8.04
N SER A 13 -12.54 -0.51 -9.20
CA SER A 13 -13.85 -0.21 -9.79
C SER A 13 -14.54 -1.49 -10.28
N GLY A 14 -15.80 -1.66 -9.90
CA GLY A 14 -16.72 -2.71 -10.36
C GLY A 14 -16.41 -4.13 -9.84
N VAL A 15 -15.59 -4.24 -8.80
CA VAL A 15 -15.46 -5.47 -7.99
C VAL A 15 -15.39 -5.10 -6.52
N ASP A 16 -16.38 -5.54 -5.75
CA ASP A 16 -16.50 -5.17 -4.33
C ASP A 16 -15.81 -6.19 -3.40
N ASP A 17 -15.55 -7.40 -3.91
CA ASP A 17 -15.02 -8.52 -3.12
C ASP A 17 -13.49 -8.63 -3.14
N VAL A 18 -12.79 -7.70 -3.81
CA VAL A 18 -11.32 -7.66 -3.82
C VAL A 18 -10.85 -6.59 -2.85
N GLY A 19 -9.94 -6.93 -1.95
CA GLY A 19 -9.34 -6.01 -1.00
C GLY A 19 -7.89 -6.34 -0.71
N PHE A 20 -7.23 -5.50 0.08
CA PHE A 20 -5.91 -5.82 0.61
C PHE A 20 -5.73 -5.36 2.04
N SER A 21 -4.75 -5.96 2.71
CA SER A 21 -4.25 -5.52 4.00
C SER A 21 -2.73 -5.45 4.01
N ALA A 22 -2.18 -4.54 4.80
CA ALA A 22 -0.75 -4.44 5.04
C ALA A 22 -0.48 -4.50 6.54
N ARG A 23 0.47 -5.35 6.95
CA ARG A 23 0.81 -5.55 8.37
C ARG A 23 2.19 -4.99 8.66
N TYR A 24 2.25 -4.05 9.58
CA TYR A 24 3.46 -3.37 10.01
C TYR A 24 3.98 -4.05 11.27
N PRO A 25 5.13 -4.72 11.19
CA PRO A 25 5.69 -5.34 12.37
C PRO A 25 6.08 -4.27 13.40
N ALA A 26 5.88 -4.59 14.66
CA ALA A 26 6.43 -3.81 15.76
C ALA A 26 7.96 -3.70 15.60
N GLN A 27 8.47 -2.49 15.39
CA GLN A 27 9.90 -2.24 15.25
C GLN A 27 10.35 -0.96 15.99
N PRO A 28 11.64 -0.88 16.40
CA PRO A 28 12.22 0.36 16.93
C PRO A 28 12.32 1.43 15.84
N ASN A 29 12.09 2.70 16.20
CA ASN A 29 12.10 3.83 15.25
C ASN A 29 13.50 4.10 14.63
N SER A 30 14.56 3.52 15.21
CA SER A 30 15.94 3.64 14.73
C SER A 30 16.33 2.57 13.71
N GLU A 31 15.47 1.57 13.44
CA GLU A 31 15.72 0.53 12.46
C GLU A 31 15.13 0.89 11.09
N ARG A 32 15.80 0.44 10.01
CA ARG A 32 15.26 0.50 8.66
C ARG A 32 13.90 -0.21 8.62
N LEU A 33 12.95 0.35 7.85
CA LEU A 33 11.65 -0.30 7.64
C LEU A 33 11.87 -1.71 7.08
N ARG A 34 11.39 -2.72 7.82
CA ARG A 34 11.37 -4.10 7.35
C ARG A 34 10.42 -4.23 6.16
N ASP A 35 10.64 -5.25 5.34
CA ASP A 35 9.73 -5.60 4.25
C ASP A 35 8.29 -5.64 4.77
N VAL A 36 7.40 -4.85 4.17
CA VAL A 36 5.99 -4.76 4.57
C VAL A 36 5.17 -5.65 3.64
N PRO A 37 4.60 -6.76 4.13
CA PRO A 37 3.76 -7.62 3.32
C PRO A 37 2.38 -6.99 3.11
N PHE A 38 1.94 -7.00 1.85
CA PHE A 38 0.60 -6.74 1.42
C PHE A 38 -0.06 -8.08 1.09
N ILE A 39 -1.16 -8.37 1.77
CA ILE A 39 -2.00 -9.54 1.53
C ILE A 39 -3.19 -9.04 0.73
N VAL A 40 -3.36 -9.56 -0.47
CA VAL A 40 -4.44 -9.21 -1.40
C VAL A 40 -5.37 -10.42 -1.50
N GLU A 41 -6.65 -10.18 -1.30
CA GLU A 41 -7.68 -11.22 -1.18
C GLU A 41 -8.86 -10.89 -2.07
N GLY A 42 -9.45 -11.91 -2.70
CA GLY A 42 -10.69 -11.76 -3.46
C GLY A 42 -11.04 -13.01 -4.27
N PRO A 43 -12.09 -12.96 -5.10
CA PRO A 43 -12.53 -14.13 -5.86
C PRO A 43 -11.50 -14.57 -6.92
N PRO A 44 -11.46 -15.86 -7.32
CA PRO A 44 -10.42 -16.40 -8.19
C PRO A 44 -10.23 -15.67 -9.53
N ARG A 45 -11.32 -15.31 -10.19
CA ARG A 45 -11.28 -14.72 -11.54
C ARG A 45 -10.68 -13.29 -11.53
N PRO A 46 -11.14 -12.36 -10.68
CA PRO A 46 -10.47 -11.07 -10.48
C PRO A 46 -9.02 -11.20 -10.02
N MET A 47 -8.73 -12.14 -9.12
CA MET A 47 -7.39 -12.34 -8.58
C MET A 47 -6.39 -12.78 -9.65
N HIS A 48 -6.80 -13.60 -10.63
CA HIS A 48 -5.94 -13.99 -11.75
C HIS A 48 -5.43 -12.78 -12.54
N ILE A 49 -6.35 -11.90 -12.95
CA ILE A 49 -6.00 -10.65 -13.65
C ILE A 49 -5.13 -9.79 -12.75
N LEU A 50 -5.49 -9.63 -11.48
CA LEU A 50 -4.77 -8.78 -10.55
C LEU A 50 -3.31 -9.23 -10.38
N VAL A 51 -3.08 -10.52 -10.15
CA VAL A 51 -1.73 -11.08 -9.96
C VAL A 51 -0.84 -10.84 -11.20
N GLU A 52 -1.38 -11.00 -12.41
CA GLU A 52 -0.65 -10.69 -13.64
C GLU A 52 -0.22 -9.21 -13.70
N ARG A 53 -1.09 -8.29 -13.25
CA ARG A 53 -0.77 -6.86 -13.21
C ARG A 53 0.19 -6.51 -12.08
N LEU A 54 0.10 -7.16 -10.93
CA LEU A 54 1.02 -6.98 -9.80
C LEU A 54 2.44 -7.48 -10.13
N ALA A 55 2.59 -8.50 -10.98
CA ALA A 55 3.90 -8.99 -11.42
C ALA A 55 4.74 -7.90 -12.12
N LEU A 56 4.07 -6.93 -12.76
CA LEU A 56 4.73 -5.78 -13.40
C LEU A 56 5.40 -4.84 -12.39
N PHE A 57 5.00 -4.86 -11.12
CA PHE A 57 5.52 -3.93 -10.11
C PHE A 57 7.01 -4.16 -9.85
N ALA A 58 7.47 -5.41 -9.94
CA ALA A 58 8.89 -5.74 -9.82
C ALA A 58 9.74 -5.13 -10.96
N GLU A 59 9.09 -4.72 -12.05
CA GLU A 59 9.72 -4.05 -13.19
C GLU A 59 9.54 -2.53 -13.18
N LYS A 60 9.08 -1.94 -12.06
CA LYS A 60 8.80 -0.50 -11.89
C LYS A 60 9.87 0.38 -12.55
N ASP A 61 11.14 0.18 -12.19
CA ASP A 61 12.24 1.02 -12.64
C ASP A 61 12.47 0.94 -14.16
N ARG A 62 12.15 -0.21 -14.77
CA ARG A 62 12.20 -0.40 -16.22
C ARG A 62 11.03 0.30 -16.93
N LEU A 63 9.83 0.21 -16.35
CA LEU A 63 8.59 0.71 -16.96
C LEU A 63 8.41 2.22 -16.80
N LEU A 64 8.83 2.78 -15.67
CA LEU A 64 8.68 4.20 -15.35
C LEU A 64 9.99 5.00 -15.51
N GLY A 65 11.12 4.32 -15.70
CA GLY A 65 12.44 4.94 -15.70
C GLY A 65 12.92 5.32 -14.28
N PRO A 66 14.16 5.84 -14.15
CA PRO A 66 14.66 6.37 -12.90
C PRO A 66 13.80 7.57 -12.49
N THR A 67 12.94 7.34 -11.52
CA THR A 67 12.12 8.35 -10.87
C THR A 67 12.95 8.96 -9.73
N GLY A 68 12.72 10.25 -9.41
CA GLY A 68 13.51 10.98 -8.41
C GLY A 68 13.47 10.35 -7.01
N ASP A 69 14.08 11.02 -6.02
CA ASP A 69 14.23 10.49 -4.65
C ASP A 69 12.92 9.98 -4.00
N ASP A 70 11.76 10.47 -4.44
CA ASP A 70 10.42 10.05 -3.98
C ASP A 70 9.99 8.62 -4.37
N ASP A 71 10.68 7.94 -5.30
CA ASP A 71 10.38 6.57 -5.75
C ASP A 71 11.45 5.54 -5.35
N ALA A 72 12.20 5.84 -4.28
CA ALA A 72 13.22 4.99 -3.67
C ALA A 72 12.62 3.79 -2.90
N TYR A 73 11.87 2.94 -3.58
CA TYR A 73 11.36 1.67 -3.06
C TYR A 73 11.27 0.61 -4.15
N LEU A 74 11.11 -0.65 -3.75
CA LEU A 74 10.83 -1.76 -4.66
C LEU A 74 9.62 -2.57 -4.20
N TRP A 75 9.01 -3.24 -5.17
CA TRP A 75 8.07 -4.32 -4.93
C TRP A 75 8.74 -5.67 -5.20
N THR A 76 8.40 -6.68 -4.40
CA THR A 76 8.75 -8.07 -4.73
C THR A 76 7.88 -8.60 -5.86
N GLN A 77 8.27 -9.74 -6.44
CA GLN A 77 7.32 -10.53 -7.22
C GLN A 77 6.14 -10.95 -6.33
N PRO A 78 4.90 -10.96 -6.85
CA PRO A 78 3.77 -11.51 -6.14
C PRO A 78 3.95 -13.02 -5.95
N VAL A 79 3.63 -13.51 -4.75
CA VAL A 79 3.58 -14.93 -4.42
C VAL A 79 2.12 -15.31 -4.23
N GLN A 80 1.62 -16.12 -5.16
CA GLN A 80 0.27 -16.64 -5.09
C GLN A 80 0.20 -17.80 -4.09
N LEU A 81 -0.61 -17.66 -3.04
CA LEU A 81 -0.81 -18.70 -2.02
C LEU A 81 -1.96 -19.63 -2.38
N THR A 82 -3.05 -19.04 -2.88
CA THR A 82 -4.22 -19.72 -3.44
C THR A 82 -4.70 -18.96 -4.68
N ASP A 83 -5.72 -19.45 -5.37
CA ASP A 83 -6.41 -18.68 -6.42
C ASP A 83 -7.11 -17.41 -5.87
N GLU A 84 -7.38 -17.36 -4.57
CA GLU A 84 -8.05 -16.24 -3.89
C GLU A 84 -7.10 -15.30 -3.12
N VAL A 85 -5.86 -15.71 -2.84
CA VAL A 85 -4.93 -14.98 -1.98
C VAL A 85 -3.53 -14.86 -2.60
N CYS A 86 -3.02 -13.63 -2.65
CA CYS A 86 -1.67 -13.31 -3.09
C CYS A 86 -0.96 -12.41 -2.08
N VAL A 87 0.35 -12.58 -1.96
CA VAL A 87 1.21 -11.73 -1.13
C VAL A 87 2.26 -11.03 -1.98
N ILE A 88 2.42 -9.72 -1.80
CA ILE A 88 3.50 -8.91 -2.37
C ILE A 88 4.11 -8.06 -1.27
N ALA A 89 5.42 -7.81 -1.29
CA ALA A 89 6.07 -7.03 -0.24
C ALA A 89 6.63 -5.71 -0.80
N PHE A 90 6.41 -4.65 -0.02
CA PHE A 90 7.08 -3.37 -0.21
C PHE A 90 8.45 -3.40 0.46
N ARG A 91 9.47 -2.91 -0.24
CA ARG A 91 10.83 -2.75 0.26
C ARG A 91 11.26 -1.31 0.19
N ASP A 92 11.42 -0.69 1.36
CA ASP A 92 11.95 0.66 1.45
C ASP A 92 13.43 0.70 1.05
N ARG A 93 13.77 1.52 0.06
CA ARG A 93 15.15 1.82 -0.35
C ARG A 93 15.55 3.27 -0.05
N SER A 94 14.68 4.05 0.57
CA SER A 94 15.03 5.37 1.06
C SER A 94 16.00 5.20 2.24
N LEU A 95 17.28 5.50 2.02
CA LEU A 95 18.27 5.59 3.08
C LEU A 95 18.60 7.06 3.28
N VAL A 96 18.07 7.65 4.35
CA VAL A 96 18.72 8.78 5.02
C VAL A 96 18.98 8.39 6.47
N PRO A 97 20.19 7.92 6.82
CA PRO A 97 20.63 7.96 8.20
C PRO A 97 20.84 9.44 8.57
N GLY A 98 20.08 9.97 9.53
CA GLY A 98 20.45 11.24 10.16
C GLY A 98 19.38 12.31 10.34
N VAL A 99 18.11 11.97 10.55
CA VAL A 99 17.17 12.94 11.13
C VAL A 99 17.00 12.60 12.62
N GLN A 100 17.94 13.09 13.42
CA GLN A 100 17.75 13.23 14.86
C GLN A 100 16.65 14.26 15.08
N LEU A 101 15.50 13.85 15.60
CA LEU A 101 14.47 14.76 16.09
C LEU A 101 14.23 14.51 17.57
N LEU A 102 14.99 15.28 18.34
CA LEU A 102 14.55 16.15 19.44
C LEU A 102 13.58 15.57 20.47
N ASP A 103 14.12 15.50 21.69
CA ASP A 103 13.57 15.81 23.00
C ASP A 103 12.17 15.31 23.40
N SER A 104 12.22 14.60 24.52
CA SER A 104 11.17 13.91 25.25
C SER A 104 10.10 14.86 25.81
N GLU A 105 9.10 15.27 25.02
CA GLU A 105 7.82 15.77 25.59
C GLU A 105 6.61 15.73 24.62
N THR A 106 6.76 15.20 23.40
CA THR A 106 5.70 15.24 22.39
C THR A 106 5.32 13.86 21.85
N GLN A 107 5.06 12.87 22.72
CA GLN A 107 4.80 11.49 22.26
C GLN A 107 3.43 11.31 21.56
N GLU A 108 2.36 11.97 22.00
CA GLU A 108 1.01 11.71 21.46
C GLU A 108 0.72 12.40 20.10
N ARG A 109 1.19 13.65 19.91
CA ARG A 109 1.02 14.36 18.62
C ARG A 109 1.92 13.78 17.53
N THR A 110 3.10 13.29 17.92
CA THR A 110 4.04 12.62 17.01
C THR A 110 3.48 11.30 16.52
N HIS A 111 2.78 10.52 17.35
CA HIS A 111 2.20 9.24 16.93
C HIS A 111 1.13 9.42 15.83
N ARG A 112 0.22 10.40 15.96
CA ARG A 112 -0.77 10.71 14.91
C ARG A 112 -0.14 11.24 13.63
N SER A 113 0.84 12.14 13.72
CA SER A 113 1.56 12.64 12.52
C SER A 113 2.39 11.54 11.85
N TYR A 114 2.92 10.61 12.63
CA TYR A 114 3.73 9.48 12.17
C TYR A 114 2.91 8.39 11.49
N ILE A 115 1.74 8.03 12.04
CA ILE A 115 0.78 7.14 11.37
C ILE A 115 0.33 7.75 10.03
N TRP A 116 0.08 9.06 10.01
CA TRP A 116 -0.23 9.79 8.78
C TRP A 116 0.92 9.79 7.77
N ASN A 117 2.16 9.81 8.27
CA ASN A 117 3.39 9.69 7.47
C ASN A 117 3.76 8.23 7.10
N LEU A 118 3.03 7.20 7.55
CA LEU A 118 3.31 5.78 7.25
C LEU A 118 2.24 5.10 6.40
N VAL A 119 0.97 5.43 6.67
CA VAL A 119 -0.20 4.91 5.94
C VAL A 119 -0.32 5.59 4.58
N ARG A 120 -0.12 6.91 4.56
CA ARG A 120 -0.23 7.70 3.32
C ARG A 120 0.84 7.29 2.30
N PRO A 121 2.11 7.03 2.65
CA PRO A 121 3.05 6.51 1.66
C PRO A 121 2.65 5.14 1.13
N LEU A 122 2.31 4.16 1.96
CA LEU A 122 2.32 2.76 1.49
C LEU A 122 1.02 2.31 0.85
N ALA A 123 -0.14 2.60 1.47
CA ALA A 123 -1.41 2.31 0.83
C ALA A 123 -1.60 3.16 -0.44
N PHE A 124 -1.18 4.44 -0.41
CA PHE A 124 -1.21 5.24 -1.65
C PHE A 124 -0.20 4.73 -2.66
N THR A 125 1.02 4.37 -2.26
CA THR A 125 2.03 3.88 -3.23
C THR A 125 1.52 2.62 -3.90
N PHE A 126 0.97 1.67 -3.14
CA PHE A 126 0.37 0.47 -3.70
C PHE A 126 -0.77 0.81 -4.69
N LEU A 127 -1.74 1.62 -4.27
CA LEU A 127 -2.88 2.02 -5.10
C LEU A 127 -2.44 2.82 -6.34
N ARG A 128 -1.47 3.71 -6.17
CA ARG A 128 -0.87 4.51 -7.25
C ARG A 128 -0.17 3.62 -8.26
N ASP A 129 0.56 2.61 -7.82
CA ASP A 129 1.26 1.68 -8.71
C ASP A 129 0.29 0.69 -9.36
N CYS A 130 -0.82 0.34 -8.70
CA CYS A 130 -1.95 -0.37 -9.33
C CYS A 130 -2.45 0.38 -10.56
N VAL A 131 -2.51 1.71 -10.49
CA VAL A 131 -2.89 2.55 -11.64
C VAL A 131 -1.73 2.72 -12.63
N ARG A 132 -0.59 3.23 -12.18
CA ARG A 132 0.50 3.68 -13.06
C ARG A 132 1.23 2.54 -13.75
N ILE A 133 1.43 1.42 -13.04
CA ILE A 133 2.13 0.24 -13.55
C ILE A 133 1.11 -0.82 -13.95
N GLY A 134 0.17 -1.10 -13.06
CA GLY A 134 -0.87 -2.09 -13.27
C GLY A 134 -1.97 -1.67 -14.25
N GLY A 135 -2.12 -0.38 -14.58
CA GLY A 135 -3.21 0.10 -15.45
C GLY A 135 -4.62 -0.13 -14.88
N LEU A 136 -4.72 -0.51 -13.61
CA LEU A 136 -5.95 -0.91 -12.94
C LEU A 136 -6.81 0.31 -12.63
N ARG A 137 -8.12 0.18 -12.82
CA ARG A 137 -9.08 1.23 -12.51
C ARG A 137 -9.48 1.15 -11.04
N LEU A 138 -9.15 2.20 -10.28
CA LEU A 138 -9.60 2.35 -8.90
C LEU A 138 -11.03 2.88 -8.82
N ALA A 139 -11.71 2.57 -7.72
CA ALA A 139 -12.96 3.21 -7.32
C ALA A 139 -12.74 4.71 -7.03
N ASP A 140 -13.79 5.53 -7.17
CA ASP A 140 -13.68 6.98 -6.95
C ASP A 140 -13.46 7.35 -5.48
N ARG A 141 -14.04 6.57 -4.57
CA ARG A 141 -13.92 6.70 -3.12
C ARG A 141 -13.35 5.40 -2.57
N ILE A 142 -12.27 5.49 -1.80
CA ILE A 142 -11.57 4.32 -1.27
C ILE A 142 -11.58 4.41 0.24
N ALA A 143 -12.19 3.41 0.88
CA ALA A 143 -12.20 3.27 2.33
C ALA A 143 -10.86 2.70 2.80
N VAL A 144 -10.31 3.25 3.88
CA VAL A 144 -9.08 2.78 4.51
C VAL A 144 -9.31 2.67 6.01
N VAL A 145 -9.18 1.46 6.51
CA VAL A 145 -9.34 1.13 7.92
C VAL A 145 -7.98 0.84 8.52
N MET A 146 -7.60 1.57 9.56
CA MET A 146 -6.37 1.34 10.31
C MET A 146 -6.69 0.74 11.66
N ASP A 147 -6.05 -0.37 11.98
CA ASP A 147 -6.12 -1.04 13.28
C ASP A 147 -4.75 -0.93 13.95
N THR A 148 -4.70 -0.19 15.05
CA THR A 148 -3.48 0.08 15.84
C THR A 148 -3.55 -0.56 17.23
N GLY A 149 -4.42 -1.55 17.42
CA GLY A 149 -4.64 -2.15 18.74
C GLY A 149 -5.64 -1.36 19.58
N ARG A 150 -5.48 -1.34 20.92
CA ARG A 150 -6.56 -0.94 21.84
C ARG A 150 -6.35 0.42 22.52
N PRO A 151 -7.20 1.43 22.20
CA PRO A 151 -8.06 1.55 21.02
C PRO A 151 -7.58 2.69 20.12
N PRO A 152 -7.08 2.40 18.92
CA PRO A 152 -7.74 3.04 17.78
C PRO A 152 -7.95 2.13 16.56
N LEU A 153 -9.22 2.03 16.16
CA LEU A 153 -9.67 1.79 14.79
C LEU A 153 -9.93 3.17 14.15
N ILE A 154 -9.30 3.47 13.03
CA ILE A 154 -9.50 4.73 12.32
C ILE A 154 -10.03 4.42 10.93
N ASP A 155 -11.21 4.97 10.62
CA ASP A 155 -11.81 4.90 9.29
C ASP A 155 -11.52 6.20 8.53
N LEU A 156 -10.98 6.04 7.33
CA LEU A 156 -10.60 7.13 6.45
C LEU A 156 -11.23 6.88 5.10
N GLU A 157 -11.61 7.97 4.44
CA GLU A 157 -12.01 7.91 3.04
C GLU A 157 -11.04 8.74 2.20
N LEU A 158 -10.52 8.10 1.16
CA LEU A 158 -9.61 8.72 0.21
C LEU A 158 -10.34 8.99 -1.09
N GLN A 159 -10.17 10.21 -1.60
CA GLN A 159 -10.54 10.56 -2.97
C GLN A 159 -9.50 9.99 -3.92
N ARG A 160 -9.93 9.27 -4.96
CA ARG A 160 -9.03 8.71 -5.99
C ARG A 160 -8.06 9.75 -6.58
N THR A 161 -8.55 10.97 -6.81
CA THR A 161 -7.76 12.11 -7.31
C THR A 161 -6.59 12.50 -6.41
N SER A 162 -6.64 12.14 -5.12
CA SER A 162 -5.54 12.35 -4.17
C SER A 162 -4.43 11.29 -4.28
N ILE A 163 -4.70 10.15 -4.94
CA ILE A 163 -3.73 9.07 -5.17
C ILE A 163 -3.02 9.25 -6.50
N THR A 164 -3.79 9.52 -7.56
CA THR A 164 -3.27 9.72 -8.91
C THR A 164 -4.18 10.68 -9.70
N PRO A 165 -3.61 11.58 -10.52
CA PRO A 165 -4.42 12.48 -11.34
C PRO A 165 -5.30 11.70 -12.32
N GLU A 166 -4.71 10.75 -13.03
CA GLU A 166 -5.36 9.87 -13.99
C GLU A 166 -5.71 8.52 -13.35
N ASN A 167 -6.75 7.85 -13.85
CA ASN A 167 -7.14 6.51 -13.41
C ASN A 167 -6.76 5.48 -14.46
N GLY A 168 -6.65 4.21 -14.07
CA GLY A 168 -6.49 3.13 -15.02
C GLY A 168 -7.79 2.84 -15.77
N SER A 169 -7.66 2.10 -16.87
CA SER A 169 -8.80 1.67 -17.70
C SER A 169 -9.16 0.20 -17.49
N LEU A 170 -8.25 -0.60 -16.92
CA LEU A 170 -8.42 -2.03 -16.75
C LEU A 170 -9.32 -2.33 -15.54
N LEU A 171 -10.42 -3.04 -15.77
CA LEU A 171 -11.29 -3.58 -14.74
C LEU A 171 -10.85 -5.01 -14.40
N LEU A 172 -11.07 -5.44 -13.16
CA LEU A 172 -10.74 -6.80 -12.70
C LEU A 172 -11.82 -7.83 -13.02
N PHE A 173 -12.87 -7.44 -13.73
CA PHE A 173 -13.86 -8.35 -14.26
C PHE A 173 -13.88 -8.21 -15.78
N ALA A 174 -13.85 -9.35 -16.46
CA ALA A 174 -14.21 -9.41 -17.86
C ALA A 174 -15.73 -9.66 -17.93
N SER A 175 -16.44 -8.74 -18.57
CA SER A 175 -17.82 -8.93 -19.04
C SER A 175 -17.97 -10.24 -19.81
#